data_AF-A0A7S2FXW0-F1
#
_entry.id   AF-A0A7S2FXW0-F1
#
_cell.length_a   1.000
_cell.length_b   1.000
_cell.length_c   1.000
_cell.angle_alpha   90.00
_cell.angle_beta   90.00
_cell.angle_gamma   90.00
#
_symmetry.space_group_name_H-M   'P 1'
#
loop_
_entity.id
_entity.type
_entity.pdbx_description
1 polymer ?
#
loop_
_entity_poly.entity_id
_entity_poly.type
_entity_poly.pdbx_seq_one_letter_code
_entity_poly.pdbx_strand_id
1 'polypeptide(L)'
;PEPGWKHLLFDDADVARFVQLFYPHFWSTYCSFPFKVMRFDFFRLLAVHYYGGFYLDMDVEIHKSLEPLRSFGCVLPWEGTAVGNYAFGATRGHPFIASVIDLIVATVNGTVTATATATALDFSFLFEN
;
A
#
# COMPACT_ATOMS: atom_id res chain seq x y z
N PRO A 1 -10.10 -12.84 13.58
CA PRO A 1 -9.46 -13.34 12.34
C PRO A 1 -10.44 -14.17 11.50
N GLU A 2 -10.58 -13.85 10.21
CA GLU A 2 -11.48 -14.57 9.30
C GLU A 2 -10.96 -16.02 9.07
N PRO A 3 -11.79 -17.07 9.29
CA PRO A 3 -11.41 -18.45 9.03
C PRO A 3 -11.06 -18.69 7.56
N GLY A 4 -10.05 -19.52 7.27
CA GLY A 4 -9.65 -19.87 5.90
C GLY A 4 -8.60 -18.93 5.27
N TRP A 5 -8.31 -17.80 5.91
CA TRP A 5 -7.28 -16.86 5.46
C TRP A 5 -5.93 -17.13 6.14
N LYS A 6 -4.84 -16.97 5.38
CA LYS A 6 -3.49 -16.91 5.94
C LYS A 6 -3.22 -15.48 6.41
N HIS A 7 -3.04 -15.32 7.71
CA HIS A 7 -2.72 -14.04 8.34
C HIS A 7 -1.20 -13.86 8.39
N LEU A 8 -0.70 -12.71 7.94
CA LEU A 8 0.71 -12.34 7.99
C LEU A 8 0.84 -11.08 8.85
N LEU A 9 1.68 -11.13 9.87
CA LEU A 9 2.07 -9.99 10.69
C LEU A 9 3.56 -9.75 10.48
N PHE A 10 3.93 -8.48 10.39
CA PHE A 10 5.31 -8.06 10.13
C PHE A 10 5.73 -7.10 11.21
N ASP A 11 6.87 -7.40 11.86
CA ASP A 11 7.56 -6.40 12.66
C ASP A 11 8.51 -5.54 11.80
N ASP A 12 9.22 -4.61 12.44
CA ASP A 12 10.16 -3.72 11.76
C ASP A 12 11.25 -4.48 10.99
N ALA A 13 11.76 -5.58 11.56
CA ALA A 13 12.84 -6.36 10.97
C ALA A 13 12.32 -7.17 9.79
N ASP A 14 11.12 -7.73 9.89
CA ASP A 14 10.44 -8.42 8.80
C ASP A 14 10.20 -7.48 7.62
N VAL A 15 9.71 -6.26 7.87
CA VAL A 15 9.49 -5.25 6.82
C VAL A 15 10.80 -4.89 6.13
N ALA A 16 11.83 -4.54 6.89
CA ALA A 16 13.12 -4.17 6.30
C ALA A 16 13.71 -5.32 5.47
N ARG A 17 13.70 -6.53 6.01
CA ARG A 17 14.16 -7.74 5.32
C ARG A 17 13.34 -8.01 4.05
N PHE A 18 12.03 -7.84 4.10
CA PHE A 18 11.15 -8.02 2.95
C PHE A 18 11.54 -7.07 1.81
N VAL A 19 11.70 -5.78 2.10
CA VAL A 19 12.07 -4.78 1.09
C VAL A 19 13.43 -5.13 0.48
N GLN A 20 14.42 -5.46 1.31
CA GLN A 20 15.76 -5.84 0.84
C GLN A 20 15.76 -7.10 -0.04
N LEU A 21 14.93 -8.10 0.28
CA LEU A 21 14.90 -9.37 -0.45
C LEU A 21 14.08 -9.30 -1.74
N PHE A 22 12.92 -8.65 -1.71
CA PHE A 22 11.96 -8.71 -2.82
C PHE A 22 11.92 -7.43 -3.67
N TYR A 23 12.31 -6.29 -3.10
CA TYR A 23 12.34 -4.99 -3.79
C TYR A 23 13.65 -4.22 -3.50
N PRO A 24 14.83 -4.82 -3.70
CA PRO A 24 16.10 -4.17 -3.36
C PRO A 24 16.32 -2.83 -4.06
N HIS A 25 15.75 -2.65 -5.27
CA HIS A 25 15.81 -1.41 -6.03
C HIS A 25 15.04 -0.24 -5.35
N PHE A 26 14.10 -0.52 -4.44
CA PHE A 26 13.42 0.49 -3.65
C PHE A 26 14.05 0.71 -2.27
N TRP A 27 15.12 -0.02 -1.91
CA TRP A 27 15.73 0.08 -0.58
C TRP A 27 16.19 1.51 -0.24
N SER A 28 16.82 2.20 -1.21
CA SER A 28 17.27 3.58 -1.00
C SER A 28 16.10 4.53 -0.72
N THR A 29 15.02 4.44 -1.50
CA THR A 29 13.80 5.22 -1.29
C THR A 29 13.12 4.88 0.03
N TYR A 30 13.07 3.59 0.38
CA TYR A 30 12.55 3.14 1.66
C TYR A 30 13.33 3.74 2.84
N CYS A 31 14.65 3.78 2.76
CA CYS A 31 15.50 4.38 3.79
C CYS A 31 15.37 5.90 3.86
N SER A 32 15.08 6.58 2.74
CA SER A 32 14.97 8.05 2.70
C SER A 32 13.70 8.59 3.32
N PHE A 33 12.68 7.76 3.58
CA PHE A 33 11.49 8.19 4.31
C PHE A 33 11.88 8.69 5.73
N PRO A 34 11.51 9.94 6.09
CA PRO A 34 11.92 10.55 7.35
C PRO A 34 11.20 9.95 8.55
N PHE A 35 9.99 9.43 8.36
CA PHE A 35 9.17 8.89 9.43
C PHE A 35 8.89 7.40 9.21
N LYS A 36 8.88 6.66 10.32
CA LYS A 36 8.60 5.23 10.33
C LYS A 36 7.21 4.88 9.75
N VAL A 37 6.21 5.72 10.01
CA VAL A 37 4.85 5.53 9.46
C VAL A 37 4.84 5.52 7.93
N MET A 38 5.60 6.41 7.28
CA MET A 38 5.71 6.45 5.81
C MET A 38 6.35 5.17 5.24
N ARG A 39 7.27 4.56 5.98
CA ARG A 39 7.86 3.27 5.59
C ARG A 39 6.83 2.15 5.63
N PHE A 40 5.91 2.15 6.59
CA PHE A 40 4.80 1.20 6.64
C PHE A 40 3.73 1.48 5.58
N ASP A 41 3.45 2.74 5.28
CA ASP A 41 2.57 3.15 4.18
C ASP A 41 3.10 2.69 2.82
N PHE A 42 4.41 2.71 2.64
CA PHE A 42 5.01 2.15 1.44
C PHE A 42 5.03 0.61 1.47
N PHE A 43 5.39 0.01 2.61
CA PHE A 43 5.46 -1.44 2.76
C PHE A 43 4.11 -2.12 2.50
N ARG A 44 2.98 -1.59 2.97
CA ARG A 44 1.66 -2.21 2.74
C ARG A 44 1.37 -2.38 1.24
N LEU A 45 1.76 -1.41 0.42
CA LEU A 45 1.64 -1.49 -1.05
C LEU A 45 2.56 -2.57 -1.61
N LEU A 46 3.83 -2.62 -1.19
CA LEU A 46 4.78 -3.65 -1.64
C LEU A 46 4.34 -5.06 -1.23
N ALA A 47 3.80 -5.22 -0.03
CA ALA A 47 3.32 -6.48 0.51
C ALA A 47 2.10 -6.98 -0.29
N VAL A 48 1.10 -6.13 -0.53
CA VAL A 48 -0.07 -6.48 -1.35
C VAL A 48 0.34 -6.71 -2.81
N HIS A 49 1.22 -5.91 -3.37
CA HIS A 49 1.72 -6.12 -4.73
C HIS A 49 2.43 -7.48 -4.85
N TYR A 50 3.25 -7.85 -3.86
CA TYR A 50 3.97 -9.12 -3.87
C TYR A 50 3.07 -10.31 -3.58
N TYR A 51 2.35 -10.33 -2.46
CA TYR A 51 1.57 -11.50 -2.05
C TYR A 51 0.20 -11.57 -2.74
N GLY A 52 -0.34 -10.45 -3.20
CA GLY A 52 -1.78 -10.29 -3.40
C GLY A 52 -2.54 -10.31 -2.07
N GLY A 53 -3.86 -10.41 -2.15
CA GLY A 53 -4.73 -10.49 -0.99
C GLY A 53 -5.09 -9.12 -0.43
N PHE A 54 -5.35 -9.06 0.88
CA PHE A 54 -5.80 -7.85 1.56
C PHE A 54 -4.80 -7.40 2.62
N TYR A 55 -4.58 -6.10 2.66
CA TYR A 55 -3.99 -5.40 3.79
C TYR A 55 -5.10 -4.75 4.61
N LEU A 56 -4.95 -4.78 5.93
CA LEU A 56 -5.81 -4.13 6.90
C LEU A 56 -4.93 -3.55 8.01
N ASP A 57 -5.20 -2.32 8.44
CA ASP A 57 -4.61 -1.77 9.65
C ASP A 57 -4.97 -2.66 10.86
N MET A 58 -4.12 -2.65 11.90
CA MET A 58 -4.28 -3.55 13.06
C MET A 58 -5.54 -3.29 13.89
N ASP A 59 -6.13 -2.11 13.75
CA ASP A 59 -7.36 -1.67 14.40
C ASP A 59 -8.61 -1.82 13.52
N VAL A 60 -8.48 -2.40 12.32
CA VAL A 60 -9.63 -2.68 11.45
C VAL A 60 -10.34 -3.97 11.89
N GLU A 61 -11.61 -3.82 12.23
CA GLU A 61 -12.49 -4.94 12.55
C GLU A 61 -13.25 -5.44 11.31
N ILE A 62 -13.18 -6.75 11.05
CA ILE A 62 -13.93 -7.40 9.98
C ILE A 62 -15.28 -7.88 10.54
N HIS A 63 -16.36 -7.18 10.20
CA HIS A 63 -17.73 -7.58 10.57
C HIS A 63 -18.41 -8.52 9.56
N LYS A 64 -17.89 -8.61 8.34
CA LYS A 64 -18.41 -9.46 7.24
C LYS A 64 -17.25 -10.06 6.46
N SER A 65 -17.44 -11.26 5.92
CA SER A 65 -16.41 -11.98 5.16
C SER A 65 -15.88 -11.14 3.97
N LEU A 66 -14.57 -11.20 3.75
CA LEU A 66 -13.90 -10.60 2.59
C LEU A 66 -14.03 -11.45 1.31
N GLU A 67 -14.49 -12.71 1.42
CA GLU A 67 -14.61 -13.64 0.29
C GLU A 67 -15.30 -13.05 -0.95
N PRO A 68 -16.44 -12.32 -0.85
CA PRO A 68 -17.08 -11.74 -2.03
C PRO A 68 -16.20 -10.75 -2.81
N LEU A 69 -15.28 -10.08 -2.10
CA LEU A 69 -14.40 -9.06 -2.68
C LEU A 69 -13.28 -9.66 -3.54
N ARG A 70 -13.00 -10.96 -3.41
CA ARG A 70 -11.99 -11.66 -4.22
C ARG A 70 -12.35 -11.76 -5.70
N SER A 71 -13.60 -11.51 -6.06
CA SER A 71 -14.06 -11.45 -7.44
C SER A 71 -13.51 -10.23 -8.21
N PHE A 72 -12.98 -9.23 -7.49
CA PHE A 72 -12.41 -8.02 -8.07
C PHE A 72 -10.87 -8.08 -8.07
N GLY A 73 -10.25 -7.54 -9.13
CA GLY A 73 -8.80 -7.47 -9.26
C GLY A 73 -8.13 -6.51 -8.27
N CYS A 74 -8.83 -5.45 -7.88
CA CYS A 74 -8.38 -4.45 -6.93
C CYS A 74 -9.59 -3.85 -6.21
N VAL A 75 -9.50 -3.70 -4.89
CA VAL A 75 -10.56 -3.19 -4.03
C VAL A 75 -9.96 -2.15 -3.09
N LEU A 76 -10.56 -0.96 -3.08
CA LEU A 76 -10.11 0.18 -2.31
C LEU A 76 -11.30 0.75 -1.52
N PRO A 77 -11.10 1.21 -0.27
CA PRO A 77 -12.15 1.80 0.53
C PRO A 77 -12.40 3.23 0.06
N TRP A 78 -13.67 3.61 0.02
CA TRP A 78 -14.11 4.95 -0.35
C TRP A 78 -14.62 5.69 0.88
N GLU A 79 -14.08 6.88 1.13
CA GLU A 79 -14.44 7.73 2.27
C GLU A 79 -15.27 8.97 1.86
N GLY A 80 -15.93 8.92 0.71
CA GLY A 80 -16.79 10.00 0.23
C GLY A 80 -16.07 11.04 -0.64
N THR A 81 -14.83 11.40 -0.30
CA THR A 81 -14.02 12.35 -1.08
C THR A 81 -12.68 11.79 -1.53
N ALA A 82 -12.21 10.72 -0.89
CA ALA A 82 -10.91 10.13 -1.15
C ALA A 82 -10.95 8.61 -0.96
N VAL A 83 -9.89 7.97 -1.45
CA VAL A 83 -9.62 6.57 -1.20
C VAL A 83 -8.81 6.44 0.09
N GLY A 84 -9.29 5.62 1.02
CA GLY A 84 -8.56 5.31 2.25
C GLY A 84 -7.41 4.33 1.99
N ASN A 85 -6.35 4.41 2.79
CA ASN A 85 -5.21 3.49 2.74
C ASN A 85 -5.17 2.49 3.91
N TYR A 86 -6.11 2.58 4.86
CA TYR A 86 -6.20 1.76 6.07
C TYR A 86 -6.62 0.31 5.80
N ALA A 87 -7.20 0.04 4.63
CA ALA A 87 -7.57 -1.29 4.17
C ALA A 87 -7.55 -1.28 2.66
N PHE A 88 -7.10 -2.35 2.00
CA PHE A 88 -7.29 -2.53 0.55
C PHE A 88 -6.89 -3.95 0.16
N GLY A 89 -7.27 -4.37 -1.04
CA GLY A 89 -6.79 -5.64 -1.58
C GLY A 89 -6.57 -5.58 -3.08
N ALA A 90 -5.67 -6.43 -3.57
CA ALA A 90 -5.44 -6.59 -4.99
C ALA A 90 -4.92 -7.99 -5.31
N THR A 91 -5.03 -8.37 -6.58
CA THR A 91 -4.31 -9.55 -7.09
C THR A 91 -2.80 -9.30 -7.06
N ARG A 92 -2.03 -10.37 -6.96
CA ARG A 92 -0.56 -10.29 -7.01
C ARG A 92 -0.13 -9.61 -8.31
N GLY A 93 0.76 -8.62 -8.20
CA GLY A 93 1.30 -7.89 -9.34
C GLY A 93 0.32 -6.92 -10.01
N HIS A 94 -0.75 -6.50 -9.31
CA HIS A 94 -1.79 -5.67 -9.93
C HIS A 94 -1.22 -4.33 -10.45
N PRO A 95 -1.48 -3.96 -11.72
CA PRO A 95 -0.84 -2.80 -12.36
C PRO A 95 -1.18 -1.48 -11.66
N PHE A 96 -2.40 -1.32 -11.14
CA PHE A 96 -2.74 -0.12 -10.35
C PHE A 96 -1.83 0.05 -9.14
N ILE A 97 -1.58 -1.02 -8.36
CA ILE A 97 -0.72 -0.94 -7.17
C ILE A 97 0.73 -0.62 -7.59
N ALA A 98 1.21 -1.21 -8.70
CA ALA A 98 2.51 -0.89 -9.26
C ALA A 98 2.64 0.60 -9.62
N SER A 99 1.64 1.18 -10.28
CA SER A 99 1.63 2.61 -10.62
C SER A 99 1.64 3.52 -9.38
N VAL A 100 0.96 3.14 -8.30
CA VAL A 100 1.00 3.89 -7.03
C VAL A 100 2.40 3.83 -6.41
N ILE A 101 3.02 2.65 -6.40
CA ILE A 101 4.40 2.45 -5.91
C ILE A 101 5.36 3.33 -6.72
N ASP A 102 5.28 3.30 -8.05
CA ASP A 102 6.14 4.08 -8.94
C ASP A 102 5.95 5.58 -8.74
N LEU A 103 4.70 6.05 -8.56
CA LEU A 103 4.41 7.45 -8.27
C LEU A 103 5.03 7.89 -6.94
N ILE A 104 4.93 7.08 -5.88
CA ILE A 104 5.55 7.38 -4.59
C ILE A 104 7.07 7.48 -4.75
N VAL A 105 7.69 6.51 -5.43
CA VAL A 105 9.14 6.50 -5.66
C VAL A 105 9.58 7.73 -6.44
N ALA A 106 8.88 8.07 -7.53
CA ALA A 106 9.17 9.25 -8.34
C ALA A 106 9.02 10.55 -7.54
N THR A 107 8.00 10.65 -6.68
CA THR A 107 7.76 11.83 -5.82
C THR A 107 8.86 11.98 -4.77
N VAL A 108 9.21 10.90 -4.08
CA VAL A 108 10.24 10.90 -3.02
C VAL A 108 11.63 11.19 -3.61
N ASN A 109 11.92 10.66 -4.80
CA ASN A 109 13.18 10.88 -5.49
C ASN A 109 13.23 12.22 -6.26
N GLY A 110 12.19 13.05 -6.16
CA GLY A 110 12.13 14.37 -6.83
C GLY A 110 12.05 14.29 -8.36
N THR A 111 11.69 13.13 -8.92
CA THR A 111 11.49 12.92 -10.36
C THR A 111 10.12 13.44 -10.83
N VAL A 112 9.19 13.63 -9.89
CA VAL A 112 7.92 14.33 -10.08
C VAL A 112 7.84 15.44 -9.02
N THR A 113 7.74 16.69 -9.46
CA THR A 113 7.38 17.80 -8.56
C THR A 113 5.89 17.73 -8.29
N ALA A 114 5.51 17.30 -7.08
CA ALA A 114 4.15 17.45 -6.60
C ALA A 114 3.83 18.94 -6.45
N THR A 115 3.09 19.52 -7.39
CA THR A 115 2.35 20.76 -7.16
C THR A 115 1.10 20.46 -6.32
N ALA A 116 1.30 20.10 -5.06
CA ALA A 116 0.22 20.05 -4.07
C ALA A 116 0.80 20.24 -2.67
N THR A 117 0.32 21.27 -2.00
CA THR A 117 0.71 21.69 -0.65
C THR A 117 0.62 20.55 0.34
N ALA A 118 1.66 20.42 1.16
CA ALA A 118 1.84 19.38 2.16
C ALA A 118 0.72 19.36 3.22
N THR A 119 -0.23 18.45 3.07
CA THR A 119 -1.00 17.82 4.17
C THR A 119 -1.59 16.52 3.66
N ALA A 120 -1.13 15.38 4.19
CA ALA A 120 -1.51 14.03 3.81
C ALA A 120 -1.18 13.66 2.34
N LEU A 121 -0.80 12.40 2.11
CA LEU A 121 -0.62 11.86 0.76
C LEU A 121 -1.99 11.87 0.07
N ASP A 122 -2.26 12.92 -0.71
CA ASP A 122 -3.61 13.19 -1.21
C ASP A 122 -4.10 12.16 -2.23
N PHE A 123 -3.34 11.54 -3.12
CA PHE A 123 -3.87 10.54 -4.10
C PHE A 123 -5.06 10.97 -5.00
N SER A 124 -5.71 12.12 -4.80
CA SER A 124 -6.76 12.65 -5.71
C SER A 124 -6.26 12.84 -7.15
N PHE A 125 -4.96 13.10 -7.31
CA PHE A 125 -4.28 13.21 -8.60
C PHE A 125 -4.17 11.89 -9.40
N LEU A 126 -4.52 10.74 -8.81
CA LEU A 126 -4.52 9.45 -9.54
C LEU A 126 -5.80 9.20 -10.37
N PHE A 127 -6.78 10.12 -10.35
CA PHE A 127 -8.09 9.89 -10.98
C PHE A 127 -8.62 11.04 -11.86
N GLU A 128 -7.79 12.00 -12.27
CA GLU A 128 -8.18 12.93 -13.34
C GLU A 128 -7.71 12.40 -14.71
N ASN A 129 -8.69 12.26 -15.62
CA ASN A 129 -8.60 11.58 -16.93
C ASN A 129 -7.42 11.97 -17.82
#